data_AF-A0A1I5B9E4-F1
#
_entry.id   AF-A0A1I5B9E4-F1
#
_cell.length_a   1.000
_cell.length_b   1.000
_cell.length_c   1.000
_cell.angle_alpha   90.00
_cell.angle_beta   90.00
_cell.angle_gamma   90.00
#
_symmetry.space_group_name_H-M   'P 1'
#
loop_
_entity.id
_entity.type
_entity.pdbx_description
1 polymer ?
#
loop_
_entity_poly.entity_id
_entity_poly.type
_entity_poly.pdbx_seq_one_letter_code
_entity_poly.pdbx_strand_id
1 'polypeptide(L)'
;MSDAWRLFPATKFQISERCRRKSELSAEKYTRQRRRETCRREIAYQSLAGQAEIELAFHTPDTVSSWNARWSGTELRQYDLEDMFWRWSERFQSLNPMERWMMENQPFWCVMLESDALA
;
A
#
# COMPACT_ATOMS: atom_id res chain seq x y z
N MET A 1 16.50 -10.60 -51.85
CA MET A 1 17.23 -10.41 -50.58
C MET A 1 18.29 -11.51 -50.49
N SER A 2 19.55 -11.14 -50.32
CA SER A 2 20.73 -12.01 -50.56
C SER A 2 20.78 -13.23 -49.64
N ASP A 3 21.07 -14.40 -50.21
CA ASP A 3 21.40 -15.68 -49.55
C ASP A 3 22.79 -15.66 -48.86
N ALA A 4 23.24 -14.49 -48.37
CA ALA A 4 24.56 -14.27 -47.76
C ALA A 4 24.86 -15.23 -46.58
N TRP A 5 23.80 -15.75 -45.95
CA TRP A 5 23.87 -16.70 -44.84
C TRP A 5 24.32 -18.10 -45.26
N ARG A 6 24.23 -18.44 -46.56
CA ARG A 6 24.75 -19.70 -47.12
C ARG A 6 26.28 -19.68 -47.23
N LEU A 7 26.86 -18.50 -47.44
CA LEU A 7 28.31 -18.29 -47.54
C LEU A 7 28.97 -18.15 -46.16
N PHE A 8 28.25 -17.61 -45.17
CA PHE A 8 28.74 -17.43 -43.80
C PHE A 8 27.71 -17.86 -42.74
N PRO A 9 27.59 -19.17 -42.47
CA PRO A 9 26.61 -19.70 -41.52
C PRO A 9 26.76 -19.16 -40.09
N ALA A 10 27.99 -18.88 -39.66
CA ALA A 10 28.29 -18.28 -38.36
C ALA A 10 27.63 -16.91 -38.17
N THR A 11 27.49 -16.12 -39.24
CA THR A 11 26.83 -14.80 -39.20
C THR A 11 25.35 -14.93 -38.86
N LYS A 12 24.66 -15.97 -39.38
CA LYS A 12 23.25 -16.24 -39.03
C LYS A 12 23.11 -16.52 -37.53
N PHE A 13 23.98 -17.36 -36.98
CA PHE A 13 24.01 -17.69 -35.56
C PHE A 13 24.30 -16.46 -34.68
N GLN A 14 25.28 -15.63 -35.07
CA GLN A 14 25.59 -14.40 -34.34
C GLN A 14 24.43 -13.40 -34.35
N ILE A 15 23.73 -13.25 -35.47
CA ILE A 15 22.55 -12.40 -35.57
C ILE A 15 21.42 -12.93 -34.69
N SER A 16 21.13 -14.24 -34.73
CA SER A 16 20.10 -14.83 -33.86
C SER A 16 20.45 -14.67 -32.38
N GLU A 17 21.71 -14.89 -32.01
CA GLU A 17 22.19 -14.70 -30.64
C GLU A 17 22.14 -13.24 -30.18
N ARG A 18 22.39 -12.28 -31.09
CA ARG A 18 22.24 -10.86 -30.79
C ARG A 18 20.76 -10.50 -30.59
N CYS A 19 19.87 -11.01 -31.42
CA CYS A 19 18.42 -10.83 -31.27
C CYS A 19 17.88 -11.44 -29.97
N ARG A 20 18.32 -12.66 -29.63
CA ARG A 20 17.98 -13.34 -28.38
C ARG A 20 18.42 -12.51 -27.17
N ARG A 21 19.70 -12.14 -27.10
CA ARG A 21 20.23 -11.31 -26.01
C ARG A 21 19.54 -9.96 -25.90
N LYS A 22 19.20 -9.30 -27.02
CA LYS A 22 18.44 -8.05 -27.01
C LYS A 22 17.05 -8.23 -26.40
N SER A 23 16.39 -9.35 -26.70
CA SER A 23 15.08 -9.70 -26.18
C SER A 23 15.13 -10.04 -24.68
N GLU A 24 16.18 -10.73 -24.25
CA GLU A 24 16.42 -11.02 -22.82
C GLU A 24 16.65 -9.74 -22.02
N LEU A 25 17.49 -8.84 -22.53
CA LEU A 25 17.75 -7.56 -21.88
C LEU A 25 16.50 -6.68 -21.80
N SER A 26 15.65 -6.68 -22.83
CA SER A 26 14.40 -5.93 -22.79
C SER A 26 13.42 -6.54 -21.77
N ALA A 27 13.26 -7.87 -21.77
CA ALA A 27 12.42 -8.57 -20.79
C ALA A 27 12.88 -8.31 -19.35
N GLU A 28 14.19 -8.37 -19.10
CA GLU A 28 14.79 -8.07 -17.79
C GLU A 28 14.53 -6.62 -17.38
N LYS A 29 14.67 -5.66 -18.31
CA LYS A 29 14.35 -4.24 -18.05
C LYS A 29 12.90 -4.06 -17.60
N TYR A 30 11.94 -4.66 -18.30
CA TYR A 30 10.52 -4.57 -17.93
C TYR A 30 10.23 -5.24 -16.58
N THR A 31 10.88 -6.36 -16.29
CA THR A 31 10.76 -7.02 -14.97
C THR A 31 11.30 -6.15 -13.85
N ARG A 32 12.47 -5.53 -14.02
CA ARG A 32 13.04 -4.58 -13.06
C ARG A 32 12.15 -3.37 -12.85
N GLN A 33 11.58 -2.83 -13.94
CA GLN A 33 10.68 -1.70 -13.87
C GLN A 33 9.43 -2.03 -13.03
N ARG A 34 8.77 -3.16 -13.31
CA ARG A 34 7.60 -3.62 -12.54
C ARG A 34 7.91 -3.84 -11.06
N ARG A 35 9.07 -4.45 -10.75
CA ARG A 35 9.54 -4.62 -9.36
C ARG A 35 9.78 -3.29 -8.64
N ARG A 36 10.34 -2.29 -9.35
CA ARG A 36 10.52 -0.95 -8.78
C ARG A 36 9.21 -0.23 -8.54
N GLU A 37 8.25 -0.34 -9.46
CA GLU A 37 6.94 0.29 -9.31
C GLU A 37 6.12 -0.32 -8.16
N THR A 38 6.15 -1.65 -8.01
CA THR A 38 5.51 -2.34 -6.87
C THR A 38 6.13 -1.92 -5.54
N CYS A 39 7.47 -1.99 -5.43
CA CYS A 39 8.18 -1.53 -4.24
C CYS A 39 7.92 -0.05 -3.91
N ARG A 40 7.87 0.84 -4.92
CA ARG A 40 7.53 2.26 -4.72
C ARG A 40 6.11 2.45 -4.18
N ARG A 41 5.14 1.71 -4.72
CA ARG A 41 3.75 1.76 -4.23
C ARG A 41 3.66 1.27 -2.78
N GLU A 42 4.34 0.17 -2.46
CA GLU A 42 4.39 -0.35 -1.09
C GLU A 42 5.02 0.66 -0.12
N ILE A 43 6.15 1.27 -0.47
CA ILE A 43 6.80 2.28 0.37
C ILE A 43 5.89 3.51 0.53
N ALA A 44 5.26 3.98 -0.54
CA ALA A 44 4.32 5.11 -0.47
C ALA A 44 3.14 4.79 0.46
N TYR A 45 2.58 3.58 0.36
CA TYR A 45 1.52 3.11 1.24
C TYR A 45 1.97 3.08 2.70
N GLN A 46 3.13 2.49 3.00
CA GLN A 46 3.66 2.41 4.35
C GLN A 46 3.99 3.78 4.92
N SER A 47 4.50 4.70 4.10
CA SER A 47 4.74 6.07 4.52
C SER A 47 3.45 6.81 4.84
N LEU A 48 2.39 6.60 4.05
CA LEU A 48 1.07 7.20 4.27
C LEU A 48 0.41 6.64 5.54
N ALA A 49 0.49 5.32 5.73
CA ALA A 49 -0.02 4.63 6.91
C ALA A 49 0.70 5.11 8.18
N GLY A 50 2.04 5.22 8.12
CA GLY A 50 2.83 5.75 9.22
C GLY A 50 2.50 7.20 9.53
N GLN A 51 2.21 8.04 8.52
CA GLN A 51 1.76 9.41 8.76
C GLN A 51 0.41 9.46 9.48
N ALA A 52 -0.55 8.64 9.05
CA ALA A 52 -1.87 8.56 9.69
C ALA A 52 -1.74 8.10 11.15
N GLU A 53 -0.92 7.09 11.43
CA GLU A 53 -0.69 6.58 12.79
C GLU A 53 0.04 7.59 13.69
N ILE A 54 1.03 8.30 13.15
CA ILE A 54 1.72 9.39 13.87
C ILE A 54 0.73 10.50 14.21
N GLU A 55 -0.10 10.93 13.25
CA GLU A 55 -1.10 11.97 13.46
C GLU A 55 -2.12 11.54 14.52
N LEU A 56 -2.60 10.28 14.46
CA LEU A 56 -3.52 9.70 15.44
C LEU A 56 -2.99 9.80 16.87
N ALA A 57 -1.68 9.60 17.07
CA ALA A 57 -1.06 9.69 18.39
C ALA A 57 -1.17 11.10 19.03
N PHE A 58 -1.44 12.15 18.26
CA PHE A 58 -1.66 13.51 18.77
C PHE A 58 -3.14 13.86 19.00
N HIS A 59 -4.07 12.99 18.60
CA HIS A 59 -5.49 13.19 18.82
C HIS A 59 -5.95 12.70 20.19
N THR A 60 -7.06 13.30 20.65
CA THR A 60 -7.85 12.85 21.81
C THR A 60 -9.14 12.16 21.33
N PRO A 61 -9.83 11.39 22.20
CA PRO A 61 -11.16 10.85 21.92
C PRO A 61 -12.12 11.87 21.29
N ASP A 62 -12.16 13.12 21.78
CA ASP A 62 -13.03 14.18 21.23
C ASP A 62 -12.73 14.59 19.78
N THR A 63 -11.50 14.34 19.30
CA THR A 63 -11.01 14.84 18.02
C THR A 63 -10.72 13.74 17.01
N VAL A 64 -10.87 12.47 17.40
CA VAL A 64 -10.52 11.32 16.55
C VAL A 64 -11.44 11.19 15.34
N SER A 65 -12.69 11.64 15.43
CA SER A 65 -13.60 11.74 14.28
C SER A 65 -13.04 12.60 13.14
N SER A 66 -12.32 13.69 13.48
CA SER A 66 -11.69 14.55 12.47
C SER A 66 -10.52 13.85 11.76
N TRP A 67 -9.76 13.04 12.50
CA TRP A 67 -8.70 12.19 11.95
C TRP A 67 -9.29 11.17 10.97
N ASN A 68 -10.36 10.45 11.37
CA ASN A 68 -10.99 9.47 10.48
C ASN A 68 -11.52 10.12 9.20
N ALA A 69 -12.23 11.24 9.30
CA ALA A 69 -12.76 11.95 8.13
C ALA A 69 -11.66 12.39 7.14
N ARG A 70 -10.48 12.75 7.65
CA ARG A 70 -9.33 13.11 6.82
C ARG A 70 -8.73 11.91 6.11
N TRP A 71 -8.57 10.78 6.81
CA TRP A 71 -7.84 9.62 6.28
C TRP A 71 -8.72 8.63 5.52
N SER A 72 -10.03 8.59 5.75
CA SER A 72 -10.98 7.69 5.07
C SER A 72 -11.10 7.94 3.56
N GLY A 73 -10.69 9.13 3.08
CA GLY A 73 -10.67 9.49 1.65
C GLY A 73 -9.34 9.23 0.95
N THR A 74 -8.34 8.67 1.64
CA THR A 74 -7.00 8.43 1.10
C THR A 74 -6.86 7.03 0.50
N GLU A 75 -5.67 6.67 0.02
CA GLU A 75 -5.37 5.32 -0.49
C GLU A 75 -5.31 4.25 0.63
N LEU A 76 -5.42 4.65 1.90
CA LEU A 76 -5.43 3.74 3.03
C LEU A 76 -6.71 2.90 3.07
N ARG A 77 -6.54 1.62 3.36
CA ARG A 77 -7.67 0.70 3.48
C ARG A 77 -8.36 0.94 4.81
N GLN A 78 -9.69 0.91 4.80
CA GLN A 78 -10.49 1.17 6.00
C GLN A 78 -10.11 0.27 7.18
N TYR A 79 -9.80 -1.01 6.93
CA TYR A 79 -9.38 -1.93 7.98
C TYR A 79 -8.02 -1.56 8.62
N ASP A 80 -7.12 -0.90 7.88
CA ASP A 80 -5.84 -0.46 8.42
C ASP A 80 -6.07 0.74 9.35
N LEU A 81 -7.01 1.64 9.01
CA LEU A 81 -7.43 2.75 9.89
C LEU A 81 -8.14 2.25 11.15
N GLU A 82 -9.03 1.26 11.01
CA GLU A 82 -9.70 0.60 12.14
C GLU A 82 -8.69 -0.02 13.09
N ASP A 83 -7.68 -0.75 12.58
CA ASP A 83 -6.69 -1.39 13.43
C ASP A 83 -5.79 -0.36 14.14
N MET A 84 -5.42 0.74 13.47
CA MET A 84 -4.71 1.87 14.11
C MET A 84 -5.53 2.47 15.24
N PHE A 85 -6.83 2.71 15.01
CA PHE A 85 -7.74 3.25 16.00
C PHE A 85 -7.82 2.36 17.24
N TRP A 86 -8.03 1.05 17.07
CA TRP A 86 -8.16 0.14 18.22
C TRP A 86 -6.88 0.07 19.07
N ARG A 87 -5.70 0.06 18.44
CA ARG A 87 -4.41 0.11 19.16
C ARG A 87 -4.21 1.43 19.90
N TRP A 88 -4.74 2.52 19.36
CA TRP A 88 -4.68 3.84 19.98
C TRP A 88 -5.70 3.98 21.11
N SER A 89 -6.91 3.43 20.96
CA SER A 89 -7.99 3.55 21.94
C SER A 89 -7.66 2.85 23.25
N GLU A 90 -6.87 1.78 23.21
CA GLU A 90 -6.34 1.08 24.41
C GLU A 90 -5.58 2.00 25.37
N ARG A 91 -5.12 3.17 24.92
CA ARG A 91 -4.41 4.15 25.75
C ARG A 91 -5.33 4.98 26.64
N PHE A 92 -6.64 5.00 26.36
CA PHE A 92 -7.61 5.87 27.02
C PHE A 92 -8.61 5.05 27.85
N GLN A 93 -8.65 5.30 29.15
CA GLN A 93 -9.59 4.62 30.05
C GLN A 93 -11.05 5.01 29.79
N SER A 94 -11.29 6.19 29.22
CA SER A 94 -12.64 6.66 28.84
C SER A 94 -13.28 5.79 27.77
N LEU A 95 -12.46 5.16 26.90
CA LEU A 95 -12.92 4.28 25.83
C LEU A 95 -13.06 2.81 26.25
N ASN A 96 -12.76 2.46 27.51
CA ASN A 96 -12.90 1.08 28.02
C ASN A 96 -14.30 0.46 27.82
N PRO A 97 -15.42 1.20 27.92
CA PRO A 97 -16.75 0.63 27.66
C PRO A 97 -16.94 0.17 26.20
N MET A 98 -16.10 0.68 25.29
CA MET A 98 -16.18 0.40 23.86
C MET A 98 -15.21 -0.72 23.49
N GLU A 99 -15.66 -1.97 23.64
CA GLU A 99 -14.84 -3.14 23.30
C GLU A 99 -14.91 -3.47 21.79
N ARG A 100 -13.77 -3.82 21.18
CA ARG A 100 -13.64 -4.09 19.72
C ARG A 100 -14.67 -5.09 19.20
N TRP A 101 -14.92 -6.17 19.95
CA TRP A 101 -15.86 -7.22 19.53
C TRP A 101 -17.32 -6.76 19.53
N MET A 102 -17.70 -5.78 20.35
CA MET A 102 -19.06 -5.19 20.30
C MET A 102 -19.27 -4.41 19.00
N MET A 103 -18.19 -3.91 18.41
CA MET A 103 -18.20 -3.07 17.22
C MET A 103 -17.82 -3.79 15.93
N GLU A 104 -17.53 -5.10 15.96
CA GLU A 104 -17.05 -5.88 14.79
C GLU A 104 -17.99 -5.85 13.58
N ASN A 105 -19.30 -5.73 13.81
CA ASN A 105 -20.30 -5.66 12.73
C ASN A 105 -20.82 -4.24 12.47
N GLN A 106 -20.28 -3.24 13.17
CA GLN A 106 -20.67 -1.86 13.00
C GLN A 106 -19.77 -1.18 11.96
N PRO A 107 -20.34 -0.32 11.09
CA PRO A 107 -19.53 0.54 10.24
C PRO A 107 -18.59 1.40 11.09
N PHE A 108 -17.37 1.66 10.58
CA PHE A 108 -16.38 2.44 11.34
C PHE A 108 -16.82 3.85 11.70
N TRP A 109 -17.69 4.49 10.90
CA TRP A 109 -18.25 5.79 11.26
C TRP A 109 -19.12 5.74 12.53
N CYS A 110 -19.77 4.61 12.83
CA CYS A 110 -20.50 4.43 14.09
C CYS A 110 -19.53 4.38 15.28
N VAL A 111 -18.39 3.71 15.10
CA VAL A 111 -17.33 3.61 16.12
C VAL A 111 -16.79 4.99 16.48
N MET A 112 -16.61 5.87 15.48
CA MET A 112 -16.18 7.26 15.72
C MET A 112 -17.21 8.07 16.52
N LEU A 113 -18.51 7.92 16.22
CA LEU A 113 -19.57 8.60 16.97
C LEU A 113 -19.62 8.14 18.43
N GLU A 114 -19.45 6.84 18.66
CA GLU A 114 -19.41 6.29 20.02
C GLU A 114 -18.16 6.76 20.78
N SER A 115 -17.01 6.84 20.12
CA SER A 115 -15.80 7.39 20.74
C SER A 115 -15.93 8.86 21.13
N ASP A 116 -16.62 9.67 20.31
CA ASP A 116 -16.91 11.06 20.64
C ASP A 116 -17.91 11.16 21.82
N ALA A 117 -18.83 10.20 21.96
CA ALA A 117 -19.79 10.16 23.06
C ALA A 117 -19.18 9.73 24.40
N LEU A 118 -18.09 8.96 24.36
CA LEU A 118 -17.37 8.46 25.52
C LEU A 118 -16.15 9.30 25.92
N ALA A 119 -15.79 10.30 25.10
CA ALA A 119 -14.67 11.21 25.33
C ALA A 119 -14.85 12.05 26.61
#